data_AF-R0ADN1-F1
#
_entry.id   AF-R0ADN1-F1
#
_cell.length_a   1.000
_cell.length_b   1.000
_cell.length_c   1.000
_cell.angle_alpha   90.00
_cell.angle_beta   90.00
_cell.angle_gamma   90.00
#
_symmetry.space_group_name_H-M   'P 1'
#
loop_
_entity.id
_entity.type
_entity.pdbx_description
1 polymer ?
#
loop_
_entity_poly.entity_id
_entity_poly.type
_entity_poly.pdbx_seq_one_letter_code
_entity_poly.pdbx_strand_id
1 'polypeptide(L)'
;MENSLLRPVLQYGLIKERMAALYTDSIRAQVLEYRGYRTQILEFIDMEHTPKNILIRAVRQGKKRDNGLQIRELADFLHVKPAVVELLAPELWESGGKTKDS
;
A
#
# COMPACT_ATOMS: atom_id res chain seq x y z
N MET A 1 11.49 -0.96 -7.02
CA MET A 1 10.69 0.00 -7.81
C MET A 1 11.47 0.36 -9.05
N GLU A 2 11.30 -0.46 -10.08
CA GLU A 2 11.91 -0.26 -11.40
C GLU A 2 10.76 -0.17 -12.39
N ASN A 3 10.56 1.01 -12.97
CA ASN A 3 9.47 1.22 -13.91
C ASN A 3 9.95 2.21 -14.97
N SER A 4 9.99 1.76 -16.23
CA SER A 4 10.51 2.54 -17.35
C SER A 4 9.72 3.82 -17.61
N LEU A 5 8.40 3.78 -17.37
CA LEU A 5 7.51 4.94 -17.51
C LEU A 5 7.76 5.99 -16.41
N LEU A 6 8.01 5.55 -15.18
CA LEU A 6 8.27 6.46 -14.04
C LEU A 6 9.74 6.93 -13.95
N ARG A 7 10.65 6.36 -14.76
CA ARG A 7 12.09 6.67 -14.73
C ARG A 7 12.43 8.17 -14.80
N PRO A 8 11.76 9.01 -15.63
CA PRO A 8 12.07 10.44 -15.70
C PRO A 8 11.84 11.20 -14.37
N VAL A 9 10.98 10.68 -13.49
CA VAL A 9 10.70 11.27 -12.17
C VAL A 9 11.51 10.59 -11.07
N LEU A 10 11.67 9.26 -11.16
CA LEU A 10 12.39 8.46 -10.16
C LEU A 10 13.93 8.56 -10.26
N GLN A 11 14.47 9.20 -11.30
CA GLN A 11 15.89 9.48 -11.40
C GLN A 11 16.39 10.46 -10.31
N TYR A 12 15.51 11.28 -9.76
CA TYR A 12 15.84 12.19 -8.65
C TYR A 12 15.72 11.44 -7.32
N GLY A 13 16.84 11.20 -6.63
CA GLY A 13 16.89 10.40 -5.40
C GLY A 13 15.87 10.83 -4.34
N LEU A 14 15.79 12.13 -4.06
CA LEU A 14 14.82 12.70 -3.12
C LEU A 14 13.36 12.39 -3.51
N ILE A 15 13.03 12.47 -4.79
CA ILE A 15 11.68 12.19 -5.28
C ILE A 15 11.38 10.70 -5.19
N LYS A 16 12.35 9.86 -5.57
CA LYS A 16 12.24 8.41 -5.46
C LYS A 16 11.96 7.96 -4.02
N GLU A 17 12.70 8.53 -3.05
CA GLU A 17 12.51 8.25 -1.63
C GLU A 17 11.12 8.65 -1.14
N ARG A 18 10.68 9.88 -1.48
CA ARG A 18 9.34 10.36 -1.10
C ARG A 18 8.23 9.52 -1.71
N MET A 19 8.31 9.19 -2.99
CA MET A 19 7.32 8.35 -3.65
C MET A 19 7.28 6.95 -3.04
N ALA A 20 8.43 6.34 -2.74
CA ALA A 20 8.49 5.04 -2.10
C ALA A 20 7.80 5.05 -0.72
N ALA A 21 8.01 6.10 0.08
CA ALA A 21 7.33 6.28 1.36
C ALA A 21 5.80 6.36 1.17
N LEU A 22 5.34 7.23 0.27
CA LEU A 22 3.92 7.42 -0.03
C LEU A 22 3.22 6.15 -0.53
N TYR A 23 3.88 5.38 -1.41
CA TYR A 23 3.34 4.12 -1.89
C TYR A 23 3.24 3.09 -0.78
N THR A 24 4.26 3.01 0.08
CA THR A 24 4.26 2.09 1.22
C THR A 24 3.10 2.40 2.17
N ASP A 25 2.89 3.68 2.51
CA ASP A 25 1.78 4.10 3.38
C ASP A 25 0.41 3.87 2.74
N SER A 26 0.30 4.12 1.44
CA SER A 26 -0.94 3.84 0.68
C SER A 26 -1.28 2.36 0.66
N ILE A 27 -0.28 1.48 0.45
CA ILE A 27 -0.47 0.02 0.49
C ILE A 27 -0.90 -0.43 1.89
N ARG A 28 -0.26 0.09 2.96
CA ARG A 28 -0.67 -0.21 4.35
C ARG A 28 -2.14 0.14 4.59
N ALA A 29 -2.59 1.31 4.14
CA ALA A 29 -3.99 1.72 4.26
C ALA A 29 -4.93 0.79 3.46
N GLN A 30 -4.58 0.45 2.21
CA GLN A 30 -5.40 -0.46 1.40
C GLN A 30 -5.53 -1.86 2.03
N VAL A 31 -4.46 -2.39 2.61
CA VAL A 31 -4.50 -3.69 3.32
C VAL A 31 -5.37 -3.61 4.57
N LEU A 32 -5.32 -2.51 5.32
CA LEU A 32 -6.19 -2.32 6.48
C LEU A 32 -7.67 -2.24 6.07
N GLU A 33 -8.00 -1.57 4.97
CA GLU A 33 -9.35 -1.59 4.37
C GLU A 33 -9.79 -3.00 3.96
N TYR A 34 -8.90 -3.75 3.30
CA TYR A 34 -9.13 -5.15 2.95
C TYR A 34 -9.44 -6.01 4.19
N ARG A 35 -8.79 -5.72 5.31
CA ARG A 35 -8.99 -6.41 6.60
C ARG A 35 -10.17 -5.88 7.43
N GLY A 36 -10.97 -4.96 6.89
CA GLY A 36 -12.22 -4.49 7.51
C GLY A 36 -12.05 -3.33 8.50
N TYR A 37 -10.96 -2.59 8.36
CA TYR A 37 -10.78 -1.30 9.03
C TYR A 37 -11.24 -0.18 8.11
N ARG A 38 -11.89 0.83 8.66
CA ARG A 38 -11.97 2.13 8.02
C ARG A 38 -10.69 2.89 8.29
N THR A 39 -10.01 3.30 7.24
CA THR A 39 -8.70 3.93 7.28
C THR A 39 -8.77 5.39 6.85
N GLN A 40 -7.88 6.21 7.41
CA GLN A 40 -7.70 7.60 7.05
C GLN A 40 -6.20 7.90 7.02
N ILE A 41 -5.75 8.51 5.92
CA ILE A 41 -4.40 9.04 5.76
C ILE A 41 -4.48 10.52 6.12
N LEU A 42 -3.74 10.93 7.14
CA LEU A 42 -3.74 12.29 7.66
C LEU A 42 -2.33 12.86 7.60
N GLU A 43 -2.22 14.13 7.23
CA GLU A 43 -0.98 14.86 7.47
C GLU A 43 -0.88 15.19 8.96
N PHE A 44 0.28 14.88 9.53
CA PHE A 44 0.65 15.42 10.84
C PHE A 44 1.29 16.81 10.62
N ILE A 45 0.84 17.82 11.36
CA ILE A 45 1.37 19.21 11.33
C ILE A 45 1.70 19.59 12.79
N ASP A 46 2.78 20.27 13.21
CA ASP A 46 4.06 20.75 12.59
C ASP A 46 5.16 20.92 13.66
N MET A 47 6.44 20.93 13.27
CA MET A 47 7.47 21.89 13.73
C MET A 47 8.62 21.96 12.72
N GLU A 48 8.60 23.04 11.93
CA GLU A 48 9.66 23.76 11.18
C GLU A 48 10.74 23.02 10.36
N HIS A 49 11.20 21.79 10.68
CA HIS A 49 12.37 21.21 9.97
C HIS A 49 12.39 19.68 9.76
N THR A 50 11.30 18.95 10.00
CA THR A 50 11.20 17.53 9.57
C THR A 50 10.12 17.37 8.51
N PRO A 51 10.44 16.90 7.29
CA PRO A 51 9.45 16.72 6.25
C PRO A 51 8.50 15.56 6.58
N LYS A 52 7.44 15.91 7.32
CA LYS A 52 6.13 15.29 7.59
C LYS A 52 6.02 13.78 7.39
N ASN A 53 5.82 13.09 8.51
CA ASN A 53 5.34 11.71 8.58
C ASN A 53 3.80 11.69 8.44
N ILE A 54 3.29 10.88 7.51
CA ILE A 54 1.87 10.59 7.39
C ILE A 54 1.41 9.78 8.61
N LEU A 55 0.24 10.12 9.15
CA LEU A 55 -0.44 9.29 10.14
C LEU A 55 -1.52 8.44 9.46
N ILE A 56 -1.38 7.12 9.55
CA ILE A 56 -2.44 6.19 9.16
C ILE A 56 -3.29 5.88 10.39
N ARG A 57 -4.54 6.33 10.38
CA ARG A 57 -5.54 5.99 11.40
C ARG A 57 -6.43 4.87 10.88
N ALA A 58 -6.63 3.81 11.66
CA ALA A 58 -7.49 2.70 11.30
C ALA A 58 -8.44 2.34 12.44
N VAL A 59 -9.74 2.29 12.15
CA VAL A 59 -10.79 1.92 13.11
C VAL A 59 -11.48 0.67 12.60
N ARG A 60 -11.50 -0.40 13.39
CA ARG A 60 -12.14 -1.66 12.99
C ARG A 60 -13.64 -1.45 12.90
N GLN A 61 -14.21 -1.64 11.72
CA GLN A 61 -15.65 -1.57 11.47
C GLN A 61 -16.25 -2.93 11.09
N GLY A 62 -15.41 -3.92 10.76
CA GLY A 62 -15.83 -5.26 10.36
C GLY A 62 -16.29 -5.38 8.91
N LYS A 63 -16.45 -4.26 8.19
CA LYS A 63 -16.78 -4.23 6.77
C LYS A 63 -15.51 -4.25 5.92
N LYS A 64 -15.18 -5.41 5.34
CA LYS A 64 -14.05 -5.55 4.42
C LYS A 64 -14.30 -4.81 3.11
N ARG A 65 -13.26 -4.16 2.58
CA ARG A 65 -13.26 -3.65 1.22
C ARG A 65 -12.81 -4.75 0.26
N ASP A 66 -13.49 -4.89 -0.87
CA ASP A 66 -13.06 -5.77 -1.95
C ASP A 66 -12.07 -5.03 -2.87
N ASN A 67 -10.84 -4.88 -2.38
CA ASN A 67 -9.73 -4.21 -3.07
C ASN A 67 -8.49 -5.11 -3.26
N GLY A 68 -8.64 -6.43 -3.06
CA GLY A 68 -7.52 -7.36 -3.10
C GLY A 68 -6.82 -7.42 -4.47
N LEU A 69 -7.60 -7.36 -5.57
CA LEU A 69 -7.04 -7.32 -6.92
C LEU A 69 -6.18 -6.09 -7.15
N GLN A 70 -6.68 -4.91 -6.77
CA GLN A 70 -6.01 -3.63 -6.96
C GLN A 70 -4.71 -3.55 -6.14
N ILE A 71 -4.67 -4.15 -4.95
CA ILE A 71 -3.44 -4.26 -4.16
C ILE A 71 -2.38 -5.08 -4.91
N ARG A 72 -2.77 -6.19 -5.55
CA ARG A 72 -1.86 -7.05 -6.31
C ARG A 72 -1.35 -6.36 -7.57
N GLU A 73 -2.26 -5.78 -8.36
CA GLU A 73 -1.90 -5.02 -9.56
C GLU A 73 -0.94 -3.88 -9.24
N LEU A 74 -1.14 -3.18 -8.12
CA LEU A 74 -0.22 -2.14 -7.66
C LEU A 74 1.15 -2.71 -7.26
N ALA A 75 1.17 -3.83 -6.52
CA ALA A 75 2.42 -4.48 -6.11
C ALA A 75 3.22 -4.96 -7.33
N ASP A 76 2.54 -5.53 -8.33
CA ASP A 76 3.14 -5.97 -9.59
C ASP A 76 3.65 -4.78 -10.40
N PHE A 77 2.85 -3.72 -10.55
CA PHE A 77 3.23 -2.49 -11.26
C PHE A 77 4.48 -1.82 -10.66
N LEU A 78 4.58 -1.81 -9.33
CA LEU A 78 5.73 -1.24 -8.62
C LEU A 78 6.91 -2.23 -8.55
N HIS A 79 6.70 -3.49 -8.94
CA HIS A 79 7.64 -4.60 -8.80
C HIS A 79 8.14 -4.73 -7.35
N VAL A 80 7.20 -4.84 -6.40
CA VAL A 80 7.48 -4.96 -4.97
C VAL A 80 6.66 -6.06 -4.32
N LYS A 81 7.17 -6.62 -3.22
CA LYS A 81 6.44 -7.54 -2.34
C LYS A 81 6.35 -6.92 -0.94
N PRO A 82 5.29 -6.15 -0.64
CA PRO A 82 5.22 -5.41 0.61
C PRO A 82 5.04 -6.35 1.82
N ALA A 83 5.92 -6.26 2.82
CA ALA A 83 5.85 -7.07 4.04
C ALA A 83 4.48 -7.00 4.75
N VAL A 84 3.80 -5.85 4.69
CA VAL A 84 2.46 -5.68 5.29
C VAL A 84 1.42 -6.62 4.67
N VAL A 85 1.53 -6.91 3.37
CA VAL A 85 0.65 -7.88 2.72
C VAL A 85 1.04 -9.30 3.17
N GLU A 86 2.32 -9.59 3.45
CA GLU A 86 2.76 -10.93 3.92
C GLU A 86 2.22 -11.24 5.29
N LEU A 87 2.23 -10.23 6.14
CA LEU A 87 1.83 -10.39 7.53
C LEU A 87 0.32 -10.31 7.72
N LEU A 88 -0.38 -9.49 6.91
CA LEU A 88 -1.79 -9.18 7.16
C LEU A 88 -2.73 -9.72 6.09
N ALA A 89 -2.29 -10.07 4.89
CA ALA A 89 -3.13 -10.59 3.83
C ALA A 89 -2.37 -11.57 2.90
N PRO A 90 -1.70 -12.61 3.44
CA PRO A 90 -0.91 -13.55 2.64
C PRO A 90 -1.73 -14.25 1.55
N GLU A 91 -3.04 -14.43 1.77
CA GLU A 91 -3.98 -15.00 0.82
C GLU A 91 -4.00 -14.29 -0.54
N LEU A 92 -3.57 -13.02 -0.60
CA LEU A 92 -3.51 -12.26 -1.85
C LEU A 92 -2.45 -12.82 -2.81
N TRP A 93 -1.37 -13.45 -2.34
CA TRP A 93 -0.37 -14.05 -3.23
C TRP A 93 -0.52 -15.55 -3.44
N GLU A 94 -1.38 -16.19 -2.65
CA GLU A 94 -1.62 -17.63 -2.73
C GLU A 94 -2.57 -18.00 -3.88
N SER A 95 -2.63 -17.21 -4.96
CA SER A 95 -3.44 -17.54 -6.14
C SER A 95 -2.82 -18.68 -6.95
N GLY A 96 -3.01 -19.87 -6.41
CA GLY A 96 -2.77 -21.19 -6.97
C GLY A 96 -3.53 -22.24 -6.16
N GLY A 97 -4.87 -22.15 -6.09
CA GLY A 97 -5.64 -23.15 -5.35
C GLY A 97 -7.15 -22.92 -5.29
N LYS A 98 -7.87 -23.48 -6.28
CA LYS A 98 -9.32 -23.77 -6.32
C LYS A 98 -10.28 -22.59 -6.53
N THR A 99 -10.50 -22.26 -7.80
CA THR A 99 -11.84 -22.46 -8.36
C THR A 99 -12.19 -23.95 -8.25
N LYS A 100 -13.06 -24.29 -7.32
CA LYS A 100 -13.98 -25.41 -7.53
C LYS A 100 -15.37 -24.83 -7.38
N ASP A 101 -15.97 -24.65 -8.54
CA ASP A 101 -17.37 -24.43 -8.76
C ASP A 101 -18.22 -25.44 -7.98
N SER A 102 -19.37 -24.92 -7.57
CA SER A 102 -20.68 -25.54 -7.39
C SER A 102 -20.87 -26.98 -7.88
#